data_AF-A0A8H7KDV8-F1
#
_entry.id   AF-A0A8H7KDV8-F1
#
_cell.length_a   1.000
_cell.length_b   1.000
_cell.length_c   1.000
_cell.angle_alpha   90.00
_cell.angle_beta   90.00
_cell.angle_gamma   90.00
#
_symmetry.space_group_name_H-M   'P 1'
#
loop_
_entity.id
_entity.type
_entity.pdbx_description
1 polymer ?
#
loop_
_entity_poly.entity_id
_entity_poly.type
_entity_poly.pdbx_seq_one_letter_code
_entity_poly.pdbx_strand_id
1 'polypeptide(L)'
;MAPLKREEDSLPCSSWMFSTGTNVHVAKDRSWFADDYKPFETFVESRLGVRLPVIGIGTANLATKTAANKTGPASHGTLRLEFVLHVPRALWNIVGTPIYDDYDYLLTRRVFTDEATGRQVAYCKPGTMLCEIQLSRPPIGPKQQLRRIKDEYGSSANFMFSYGLKLYKDEDCEEA
;
A
#
# COMPACT_ATOMS: atom_id res chain seq x y z
N MET A 1 12.75 -22.12 28.47
CA MET A 1 13.32 -21.86 27.12
C MET A 1 12.16 -21.64 26.17
N ALA A 2 11.93 -20.41 25.71
CA ALA A 2 10.97 -20.13 24.65
C ALA A 2 11.57 -20.58 23.30
N PRO A 3 10.78 -21.05 22.33
CA PRO A 3 11.32 -21.40 21.02
C PRO A 3 11.80 -20.12 20.33
N LEU A 4 13.01 -20.18 19.78
CA LEU A 4 13.52 -19.19 18.82
C LEU A 4 12.52 -19.08 17.66
N LYS A 5 11.81 -17.94 17.60
CA LYS A 5 11.08 -17.53 16.39
C LYS A 5 12.08 -17.55 15.23
N ARG A 6 11.82 -18.37 14.22
CA ARG A 6 12.66 -18.44 13.01
C ARG A 6 12.66 -17.07 12.33
N GLU A 7 13.82 -16.62 11.88
CA GLU A 7 14.01 -15.35 11.16
C GLU A 7 13.12 -15.20 9.90
N GLU A 8 12.51 -16.28 9.41
CA GLU A 8 11.53 -16.26 8.32
C GLU A 8 10.18 -15.57 8.66
N ASP A 9 9.89 -15.34 9.94
CA ASP A 9 8.70 -14.60 10.42
C ASP A 9 8.92 -13.08 10.54
N SER A 10 10.11 -12.56 10.20
CA SER A 10 10.54 -11.19 10.56
C SER A 10 10.46 -10.17 9.42
N LEU A 11 9.88 -10.55 8.29
CA LEU A 11 9.93 -9.75 7.08
C LEU A 11 8.71 -8.85 6.93
N PRO A 12 8.90 -7.57 6.57
CA PRO A 12 7.81 -6.62 6.51
C PRO A 12 6.80 -6.99 5.44
N CYS A 13 5.53 -6.70 5.69
CA CYS A 13 4.46 -6.88 4.73
C CYS A 13 4.79 -6.14 3.44
N SER A 14 4.83 -6.90 2.35
CA SER A 14 5.31 -6.41 1.07
C SER A 14 4.28 -5.67 0.23
N SER A 15 3.01 -5.94 0.52
CA SER A 15 1.91 -5.46 -0.32
C SER A 15 1.49 -4.07 0.11
N TRP A 16 1.61 -3.14 -0.83
CA TRP A 16 1.16 -1.76 -0.72
C TRP A 16 -0.03 -1.57 -1.65
N MET A 17 -1.21 -1.41 -1.05
CA MET A 17 -2.47 -1.33 -1.77
C MET A 17 -2.92 0.13 -1.87
N PHE A 18 -3.12 0.62 -3.09
CA PHE A 18 -3.70 1.95 -3.28
C PHE A 18 -5.23 1.91 -3.17
N SER A 19 -5.80 2.87 -2.44
CA SER A 19 -7.24 3.02 -2.23
C SER A 19 -7.67 4.47 -2.37
N THR A 20 -8.65 4.71 -3.24
CA THR A 20 -9.27 6.04 -3.40
C THR A 20 -10.29 6.36 -2.30
N GLY A 21 -10.58 5.43 -1.39
CA GLY A 21 -11.55 5.63 -0.31
C GLY A 21 -10.97 5.60 1.10
N THR A 22 -9.65 5.68 1.23
CA THR A 22 -8.96 5.93 2.51
C THR A 22 -8.28 7.29 2.47
N ASN A 23 -8.45 8.06 3.54
CA ASN A 23 -7.92 9.41 3.70
C ASN A 23 -6.55 9.43 4.40
N VAL A 24 -5.95 8.27 4.65
CA VAL A 24 -4.64 8.13 5.32
C VAL A 24 -3.79 7.07 4.65
N HIS A 25 -2.47 7.22 4.74
CA HIS A 25 -1.51 6.15 4.48
C HIS A 25 -1.34 5.27 5.73
N VAL A 26 -1.19 3.96 5.53
CA VAL A 26 -0.98 3.00 6.61
C VAL A 26 0.20 2.10 6.27
N ALA A 27 1.11 1.91 7.21
CA ALA A 27 2.13 0.88 7.15
C ALA A 27 2.01 -0.06 8.35
N LYS A 28 2.14 -1.36 8.08
CA LYS A 28 2.07 -2.40 9.10
C LYS A 28 3.33 -2.45 9.95
N ASP A 29 4.49 -2.36 9.31
CA ASP A 29 5.77 -2.69 9.93
C ASP A 29 6.65 -1.45 10.10
N ARG A 30 7.30 -1.33 11.26
CA ARG A 30 8.19 -0.21 11.61
C ARG A 30 9.35 -0.01 10.62
N SER A 31 9.79 -1.06 9.95
CA SER A 31 10.92 -1.01 9.01
C SER A 31 10.63 -0.21 7.73
N TRP A 32 9.37 0.16 7.48
CA TRP A 32 9.01 1.02 6.34
C TRP A 32 9.32 2.50 6.56
N PHE A 33 9.49 2.91 7.82
CA PHE A 33 9.63 4.31 8.18
C PHE A 33 11.07 4.77 8.19
N ALA A 34 11.30 5.97 7.65
CA ALA A 34 12.56 6.67 7.71
C ALA A 34 12.89 7.17 9.13
N ASP A 35 13.93 7.99 9.22
CA ASP A 35 14.47 8.48 10.50
C ASP A 35 13.55 9.48 11.22
N ASP A 36 12.53 9.99 10.52
CA ASP A 36 11.56 10.96 11.04
C ASP A 36 10.42 10.34 11.86
N TYR A 37 10.44 9.02 12.08
CA TYR A 37 9.41 8.31 12.81
C TYR A 37 9.20 8.86 14.23
N LYS A 38 7.94 9.15 14.56
CA LYS A 38 7.51 9.60 15.89
C LYS A 38 6.49 8.62 16.46
N PRO A 39 6.77 7.99 17.62
CA PRO A 39 5.76 7.24 18.36
C PRO A 39 4.65 8.17 18.82
N PHE A 40 3.40 7.77 18.59
CA PHE A 40 2.22 8.40 19.17
C PHE A 40 1.06 7.39 19.13
N GLU A 41 0.12 7.50 20.06
CA GLU A 41 -0.96 6.53 20.20
C GLU A 41 -2.30 7.14 19.75
N THR A 42 -2.97 6.44 18.84
CA THR A 42 -4.34 6.75 18.43
C THR A 42 -4.96 5.49 17.80
N PHE A 43 -6.02 5.64 17.00
CA PHE A 43 -6.58 4.58 16.19
C PHE A 43 -7.03 5.11 14.83
N VAL A 44 -7.06 4.22 13.84
CA VAL A 44 -7.84 4.40 12.61
C VAL A 44 -9.12 3.59 12.72
N GLU A 45 -10.19 4.04 12.08
CA GLU A 45 -11.46 3.33 12.04
C GLU A 45 -11.78 2.95 10.58
N SER A 46 -12.08 1.69 10.33
CA SER A 46 -12.47 1.20 9.01
C SER A 46 -13.92 1.58 8.70
N ARG A 47 -14.36 1.42 7.45
CA ARG A 47 -15.77 1.67 7.07
C ARG A 47 -16.78 0.75 7.77
N LEU A 48 -16.31 -0.37 8.32
CA LEU A 48 -17.12 -1.29 9.12
C LEU A 48 -17.10 -0.95 10.61
N GLY A 49 -16.55 0.20 11.01
CA GLY A 49 -16.42 0.60 12.42
C GLY A 49 -15.32 -0.14 13.18
N VAL A 50 -14.46 -0.89 12.49
CA VAL A 50 -13.36 -1.63 13.14
C VAL A 50 -12.23 -0.66 13.45
N ARG A 51 -11.89 -0.53 14.73
CA ARG A 51 -10.77 0.30 15.18
C ARG A 51 -9.46 -0.48 15.22
N LEU A 52 -8.43 0.06 14.58
CA LEU A 52 -7.07 -0.47 14.62
C LEU A 52 -6.14 0.53 15.31
N PRO A 53 -5.34 0.09 16.29
CA PRO A 53 -4.43 0.98 17.01
C PRO A 53 -3.31 1.47 16.10
N VAL A 54 -3.05 2.77 16.17
CA VAL A 54 -1.90 3.46 15.58
C VAL A 54 -0.88 3.68 16.69
N ILE A 55 0.39 3.37 16.44
CA ILE A 55 1.47 3.49 17.44
C ILE A 55 2.62 4.39 16.98
N GLY A 56 2.45 5.08 15.85
CA GLY A 56 3.45 6.01 15.32
C GLY A 56 3.10 6.58 13.96
N ILE A 57 3.86 7.60 13.55
CA ILE A 57 3.76 8.29 12.26
C ILE A 57 5.15 8.57 11.71
N GLY A 58 5.30 8.65 10.40
CA GLY A 58 6.53 9.11 9.75
C GLY A 58 6.45 9.03 8.23
N THR A 59 7.61 9.09 7.58
CA THR A 59 7.73 9.00 6.13
C THR A 59 8.10 7.59 5.69
N ALA A 60 7.49 7.10 4.60
CA ALA A 60 7.88 5.85 3.94
C ALA A 60 8.40 6.11 2.53
N ASN A 61 9.64 5.68 2.25
CA ASN A 61 10.26 5.81 0.92
C ASN A 61 10.21 4.45 0.20
N LEU A 62 9.26 4.28 -0.70
CA LEU A 62 9.05 3.02 -1.41
C LEU A 62 9.88 3.00 -2.68
N ALA A 63 10.89 2.12 -2.72
CA ALA A 63 11.57 1.83 -3.98
C ALA A 63 10.62 1.03 -4.88
N THR A 64 10.18 1.63 -5.99
CA THR A 64 9.11 1.11 -6.85
C THR A 64 9.60 0.85 -8.26
N LYS A 65 9.04 -0.15 -8.93
CA LYS A 65 9.23 -0.29 -10.37
C LYS A 65 8.43 0.79 -11.07
N THR A 66 8.98 1.36 -12.13
CA THR A 66 8.27 2.32 -12.96
C THR A 66 7.41 1.61 -13.99
N ALA A 67 7.81 0.46 -14.54
CA ALA A 67 6.99 -0.30 -15.51
C ALA A 67 7.22 -1.82 -15.41
N ALA A 68 6.28 -2.61 -15.92
CA ALA A 68 6.33 -4.07 -15.84
C ALA A 68 7.53 -4.70 -16.58
N ASN A 69 7.85 -4.18 -17.78
CA ASN A 69 8.80 -4.80 -18.70
C ASN A 69 10.14 -4.07 -18.81
N LYS A 70 10.39 -3.05 -17.98
CA LYS A 70 11.67 -2.32 -18.00
C LYS A 70 12.65 -2.91 -16.99
N THR A 71 13.90 -3.10 -17.42
CA THR A 71 15.01 -3.56 -16.58
C THR A 71 16.11 -2.50 -16.50
N GLY A 72 16.94 -2.56 -15.44
CA GLY A 72 18.03 -1.61 -15.21
C GLY A 72 17.63 -0.35 -14.41
N PRO A 73 18.59 0.52 -14.05
CA PRO A 73 18.41 1.59 -13.07
C PRO A 73 17.26 2.57 -13.38
N ALA A 74 17.03 2.89 -14.65
CA ALA A 74 15.95 3.79 -15.08
C ALA A 74 14.54 3.19 -14.90
N SER A 75 14.46 1.89 -14.62
CA SER A 75 13.20 1.15 -14.38
C SER A 75 12.72 1.24 -12.93
N HIS A 76 13.47 1.97 -12.11
CA HIS A 76 13.21 2.14 -10.69
C HIS A 76 12.89 3.62 -10.40
N GLY A 77 11.90 3.83 -9.55
CA GLY A 77 11.49 5.10 -9.00
C GLY A 77 11.44 5.03 -7.48
N THR A 78 11.09 6.14 -6.86
CA THR A 78 10.81 6.19 -5.43
C THR A 78 9.49 6.91 -5.25
N LEU A 79 8.55 6.23 -4.59
CA LEU A 79 7.29 6.83 -4.15
C LEU A 79 7.45 7.19 -2.68
N ARG A 80 7.50 8.49 -2.38
CA ARG A 80 7.62 9.02 -1.02
C ARG A 80 6.23 9.28 -0.48
N LEU A 81 5.92 8.70 0.68
CA LEU A 81 4.64 8.90 1.35
C LEU A 81 4.93 9.57 2.68
N GLU A 82 4.36 10.76 2.89
CA GLU A 82 4.46 11.49 4.15
C GLU A 82 3.26 11.19 5.06
N PHE A 83 3.41 11.47 6.36
CA PHE A 83 2.34 11.29 7.36
C PHE A 83 1.74 9.87 7.39
N VAL A 84 2.56 8.85 7.14
CA VAL A 84 2.13 7.44 7.14
C VAL A 84 1.88 6.98 8.57
N LEU A 85 0.74 6.34 8.81
CA LEU A 85 0.39 5.82 10.13
C LEU A 85 0.92 4.40 10.33
N HIS A 86 1.58 4.14 11.45
CA HIS A 86 2.06 2.81 11.83
C HIS A 86 0.95 2.05 12.55
N VAL A 87 0.40 1.03 11.86
CA VAL A 87 -0.73 0.22 12.33
C VAL A 87 -0.32 -1.27 12.29
N PRO A 88 0.31 -1.80 13.36
CA PRO A 88 0.82 -3.18 13.40
C PRO A 88 -0.25 -4.24 13.18
N ARG A 89 -1.52 -3.92 13.49
CA ARG A 89 -2.67 -4.81 13.31
C ARG A 89 -3.27 -4.77 11.91
N ALA A 90 -2.79 -3.90 11.03
CA ALA A 90 -3.20 -3.92 9.63
C ALA A 90 -2.76 -5.22 8.95
N LEU A 91 -3.52 -5.64 7.95
CA LEU A 91 -3.20 -6.83 7.15
C LEU A 91 -2.14 -6.53 6.07
N TRP A 92 -2.17 -5.32 5.52
CA TRP A 92 -1.21 -4.78 4.56
C TRP A 92 -1.01 -3.29 4.74
N ASN A 93 -0.03 -2.78 4.02
CA ASN A 93 0.15 -1.35 3.87
C ASN A 93 -0.89 -0.80 2.89
N ILE A 94 -1.32 0.43 3.14
CA ILE A 94 -2.34 1.11 2.36
C ILE A 94 -1.82 2.49 1.96
N VAL A 95 -1.98 2.82 0.69
CA VAL A 95 -1.75 4.16 0.16
C VAL A 95 -3.11 4.82 -0.04
N GLY A 96 -3.35 5.92 0.68
CA GLY A 96 -4.58 6.68 0.58
C GLY A 96 -4.53 7.85 -0.38
N THR A 97 -5.61 8.61 -0.39
CA THR A 97 -5.80 9.78 -1.24
C THR A 97 -4.82 10.94 -1.00
N PRO A 98 -4.14 11.12 0.15
CA PRO A 98 -3.10 12.13 0.25
C PRO A 98 -1.92 11.94 -0.73
N ILE A 99 -1.82 10.79 -1.41
CA ILE A 99 -0.87 10.61 -2.52
C ILE A 99 -1.08 11.63 -3.65
N TYR A 100 -2.29 12.16 -3.80
CA TYR A 100 -2.63 13.12 -4.85
C TYR A 100 -2.02 14.51 -4.62
N ASP A 101 -1.44 14.76 -3.44
CA ASP A 101 -0.78 16.04 -3.15
C ASP A 101 0.55 16.19 -3.92
N ASP A 102 1.20 15.07 -4.27
CA ASP A 102 2.51 15.04 -4.95
C ASP A 102 2.51 14.24 -6.27
N TYR A 103 1.49 13.39 -6.49
CA TYR A 103 1.48 12.41 -7.57
C TYR A 103 0.14 12.32 -8.31
N ASP A 104 0.23 12.35 -9.63
CA ASP A 104 -0.88 12.00 -10.52
C ASP A 104 -1.02 10.49 -10.66
N TYR A 105 -2.24 9.98 -10.47
CA TYR A 105 -2.58 8.58 -10.74
C TYR A 105 -3.44 8.45 -11.99
N LEU A 106 -2.88 7.83 -13.04
CA LEU A 106 -3.61 7.55 -14.27
C LEU A 106 -4.21 6.14 -14.23
N LEU A 107 -5.52 6.07 -13.96
CA LEU A 107 -6.25 4.81 -13.78
C LEU A 107 -6.11 3.84 -14.98
N THR A 108 -6.23 4.36 -16.20
CA THR A 108 -6.18 3.57 -17.44
C THR A 108 -4.84 2.85 -17.62
N ARG A 109 -3.75 3.51 -17.23
CA ARG A 109 -2.38 2.96 -17.31
C ARG A 109 -1.91 2.34 -16.01
N ARG A 110 -2.62 2.58 -14.89
CA ARG A 110 -2.29 2.15 -13.52
C ARG A 110 -0.88 2.58 -13.11
N VAL A 111 -0.54 3.84 -13.35
CA VAL A 111 0.78 4.42 -13.07
C VAL A 111 0.65 5.67 -12.22
N PHE A 112 1.66 5.89 -11.38
CA PHE A 112 1.85 7.13 -10.64
C PHE A 112 2.96 7.95 -11.29
N THR A 113 2.69 9.23 -11.47
CA THR A 113 3.61 10.21 -12.04
C THR A 113 3.84 11.29 -11.00
N ASP A 114 5.10 11.61 -10.74
CA ASP A 114 5.48 12.73 -9.89
C ASP A 114 5.08 14.04 -10.58
N GLU A 115 4.23 14.84 -9.93
CA GLU A 115 3.63 16.04 -10.54
C GLU A 115 4.71 17.08 -10.85
N ALA A 116 5.65 17.28 -9.94
CA ALA A 116 6.71 18.28 -10.08
C ALA A 116 7.66 17.98 -11.24
N THR A 117 7.96 16.71 -11.50
CA THR A 117 8.94 16.28 -12.52
C THR A 117 8.31 15.72 -13.78
N GLY A 118 7.02 15.39 -13.76
CA GLY A 118 6.32 14.66 -14.83
C GLY A 118 6.83 13.23 -15.03
N ARG A 119 7.64 12.69 -14.11
CA ARG A 119 8.26 11.38 -14.26
C ARG A 119 7.39 10.28 -13.67
N GLN A 120 7.21 9.20 -14.41
CA GLN A 120 6.57 7.98 -13.90
C GLN A 120 7.43 7.34 -12.80
N VAL A 121 6.90 7.20 -11.59
CA VAL A 121 7.61 6.72 -10.40
C VAL A 121 7.17 5.34 -9.93
N ALA A 122 5.91 4.96 -10.17
CA ALA A 122 5.39 3.66 -9.76
C ALA A 122 4.35 3.13 -10.75
N TYR A 123 4.13 1.81 -10.73
CA TYR A 123 3.01 1.18 -11.43
C TYR A 123 2.33 0.14 -10.54
N CYS A 124 1.03 -0.07 -10.77
CA CYS A 124 0.28 -1.14 -10.13
C CYS A 124 0.35 -2.42 -10.93
N LYS A 125 0.37 -3.56 -10.26
CA LYS A 125 0.31 -4.87 -10.91
C LYS A 125 -0.89 -4.97 -11.87
N PRO A 126 -0.68 -5.39 -13.13
CA PRO A 126 -1.77 -5.67 -14.05
C PRO A 126 -2.49 -6.97 -13.66
N GLY A 127 -3.77 -7.09 -14.03
CA GLY A 127 -4.56 -8.30 -13.81
C GLY A 127 -5.06 -8.52 -12.38
N THR A 128 -4.83 -7.57 -11.47
CA THR A 128 -5.46 -7.56 -10.14
C THR A 128 -6.60 -6.55 -10.10
N MET A 129 -7.69 -6.88 -9.42
CA MET A 129 -8.79 -5.92 -9.24
C MET A 129 -8.31 -4.66 -8.50
N LEU A 130 -7.44 -4.87 -7.51
CA LEU A 130 -6.82 -3.82 -6.72
C LEU A 130 -5.54 -3.28 -7.36
N CYS A 131 -5.22 -2.00 -7.15
CA CYS A 131 -3.89 -1.46 -7.45
C CYS A 131 -2.90 -1.89 -6.36
N GLU A 132 -2.15 -2.97 -6.61
CA GLU A 132 -0.98 -3.33 -5.79
C GLU A 132 0.28 -2.67 -6.38
N ILE A 133 0.83 -1.69 -5.67
CA ILE A 133 2.05 -0.98 -6.09
C ILE A 133 3.22 -1.97 -6.14
N GLN A 134 3.94 -1.97 -7.26
CA GLN A 134 5.05 -2.90 -7.48
C GLN A 134 6.36 -2.31 -6.95
N LEU A 135 6.89 -2.94 -5.91
CA LEU A 135 8.20 -2.60 -5.36
C LEU A 135 9.34 -3.06 -6.28
N SER A 136 10.39 -2.24 -6.35
CA SER A 136 11.63 -2.45 -7.12
C SER A 136 12.34 -3.73 -6.75
N ARG A 137 12.34 -4.02 -5.45
CA ARG A 137 12.86 -5.24 -4.88
C ARG A 137 11.68 -5.97 -4.25
N PRO A 138 11.58 -7.30 -4.40
CA PRO A 138 10.67 -8.03 -3.56
C PRO A 138 11.10 -7.76 -2.12
N PRO A 139 10.18 -7.44 -1.21
CA PRO A 139 10.45 -7.76 0.18
C PRO A 139 10.63 -9.28 0.18
N ILE A 140 11.78 -9.74 0.66
CA ILE A 140 11.92 -11.13 1.09
C ILE A 140 10.76 -11.29 2.06
N GLY A 141 9.81 -12.17 1.84
CA GLY A 141 8.60 -12.23 2.67
C GLY A 141 7.63 -13.27 2.13
N PRO A 142 7.00 -14.09 2.98
CA PRO A 142 6.11 -15.15 2.49
C PRO A 142 4.91 -14.56 1.75
N LYS A 143 4.61 -15.08 0.55
CA LYS A 143 3.44 -14.76 -0.30
C LYS A 143 2.09 -15.22 0.29
N GLN A 144 1.92 -15.19 1.61
CA GLN A 144 0.82 -15.85 2.33
C GLN A 144 -0.48 -15.02 2.44
N GLN A 145 -0.61 -13.88 1.75
CA GLN A 145 -1.64 -12.89 2.09
C GLN A 145 -3.02 -13.13 1.46
N LEU A 146 -3.11 -13.78 0.29
CA LEU A 146 -4.40 -13.95 -0.40
C LEU A 146 -5.35 -14.95 0.28
N ARG A 147 -4.82 -15.96 0.99
CA ARG A 147 -5.67 -16.93 1.71
C ARG A 147 -6.44 -16.27 2.86
N ARG A 148 -5.76 -15.38 3.62
CA ARG A 148 -6.36 -14.67 4.77
C ARG A 148 -7.55 -13.78 4.39
N ILE A 149 -7.59 -13.24 3.16
CA ILE A 149 -8.76 -12.48 2.67
C ILE A 149 -10.04 -13.32 2.73
N LYS A 150 -9.97 -14.57 2.25
CA LYS A 150 -11.14 -15.44 2.25
C LYS A 150 -11.51 -15.86 3.67
N ASP A 151 -10.52 -16.15 4.50
CA ASP A 151 -10.75 -16.61 5.87
C ASP A 151 -11.31 -15.49 6.77
N GLU A 152 -10.83 -14.25 6.64
CA GLU A 152 -11.21 -13.13 7.50
C GLU A 152 -12.41 -12.32 6.97
N TYR A 153 -12.59 -12.23 5.64
CA TYR A 153 -13.64 -11.39 5.03
C TYR A 153 -14.67 -12.16 4.22
N GLY A 154 -14.48 -13.47 4.01
CA GLY A 154 -15.35 -14.34 3.20
C GLY A 154 -15.25 -14.11 1.69
N SER A 155 -15.03 -12.86 1.26
CA SER A 155 -14.85 -12.48 -0.13
C SER A 155 -13.90 -11.30 -0.29
N SER A 156 -13.29 -11.19 -1.47
CA SER A 156 -12.49 -10.02 -1.84
C SER A 156 -13.33 -8.73 -1.84
N ALA A 157 -14.62 -8.80 -2.19
CA ALA A 157 -15.51 -7.63 -2.21
C ALA A 157 -15.75 -7.06 -0.80
N ASN A 158 -16.02 -7.92 0.19
CA ASN A 158 -16.19 -7.50 1.59
C ASN A 158 -14.91 -6.89 2.15
N PHE A 159 -13.77 -7.51 1.80
CA PHE A 159 -12.47 -6.94 2.10
C PHE A 159 -12.35 -5.53 1.51
N MET A 160 -12.61 -5.36 0.21
CA MET A 160 -12.47 -4.05 -0.44
C MET A 160 -13.36 -3.00 0.20
N PHE A 161 -14.63 -3.34 0.45
CA PHE A 161 -15.57 -2.47 1.15
C PHE A 161 -15.06 -2.04 2.53
N SER A 162 -14.48 -2.97 3.30
CA SER A 162 -14.03 -2.69 4.67
C SER A 162 -12.92 -1.65 4.77
N TYR A 163 -12.03 -1.59 3.77
CA TYR A 163 -10.93 -0.61 3.70
C TYR A 163 -11.24 0.55 2.75
N GLY A 164 -12.51 0.71 2.35
CA GLY A 164 -12.93 1.75 1.41
C GLY A 164 -12.32 1.64 0.02
N LEU A 165 -11.80 0.47 -0.35
CA LEU A 165 -11.34 0.19 -1.70
C LEU A 165 -12.57 0.08 -2.61
N LYS A 166 -12.58 0.85 -3.69
CA LYS A 166 -13.68 0.79 -4.67
C LYS A 166 -13.54 -0.46 -5.54
N LEU A 167 -14.61 -1.25 -5.65
CA LEU A 167 -14.85 -2.09 -6.83
C LEU A 167 -15.13 -1.09 -7.95
N TYR A 168 -14.23 -0.89 -8.92
CA TYR A 168 -14.63 -0.12 -10.09
C TYR A 168 -15.82 -0.84 -10.73
N LYS A 169 -16.94 -0.14 -10.86
CA LYS A 169 -18.03 -0.52 -11.78
C LYS A 169 -17.66 0.00 -13.16
N ASP A 170 -18.08 -0.70 -14.20
CA ASP A 170 -17.77 -0.43 -15.61
C ASP A 170 -18.25 0.95 -16.12
N GLU A 171 -18.95 1.74 -15.30
CA GLU A 171 -19.56 3.03 -15.63
C GLU A 171 -18.59 4.23 -15.55
N ASP A 172 -17.37 4.09 -14.99
CA ASP A 172 -16.34 5.15 -15.01
C ASP A 172 -15.58 5.24 -16.36
N CYS A 173 -16.03 4.51 -17.39
CA CYS A 173 -15.45 4.52 -18.75
C CYS A 173 -16.13 5.50 -19.72
N GLU A 174 -17.20 6.19 -19.32
CA GLU A 174 -17.90 7.16 -20.16
C GLU A 174 -17.71 8.59 -19.62
N GLU A 175 -16.52 9.14 -19.82
CA GLU A 175 -16.33 10.58 -20.07
C GLU A 175 -14.94 10.75 -20.70
N ALA A 176 -14.92 10.74 -22.03
CA ALA A 176 -13.80 11.12 -22.88
C ALA A 176 -14.19 12.33 -23.72
#